data_AF-A0A8T4G851-F1
#
_entry.id   AF-A0A8T4G851-F1
#
_cell.length_a   1.000
_cell.length_b   1.000
_cell.length_c   1.000
_cell.angle_alpha   90.00
_cell.angle_beta   90.00
_cell.angle_gamma   90.00
#
_symmetry.space_group_name_H-M   'P 1'
#
loop_
_entity.id
_entity.type
_entity.pdbx_description
1 polymer ?
#
loop_
_entity_poly.entity_id
_entity_poly.type
_entity_poly.pdbx_seq_one_letter_code
_entity_poly.pdbx_strand_id
1 'polypeptide(L)'
;MAMLENTLVVVVVIAVALITDIAVLALAKILPRYRPTEVKVSRFEAGNPPVGLQKWTLPMQYIGFMIMFMAFEPILVIILLLSGTPTLDVIALTILAFILLLPALHVAYNYSLEIARLRGDING
;
A
#
# COMPACT_ATOMS: atom_id res chain seq x y z
N MET A 1 16.21 -15.87 -26.52
CA MET A 1 14.93 -15.52 -27.17
C MET A 1 13.78 -15.49 -26.17
N ALA A 2 13.57 -16.53 -25.35
CA ALA A 2 12.51 -16.55 -24.31
C ALA A 2 12.48 -15.35 -23.35
N MET A 3 13.63 -14.84 -22.89
CA MET A 3 13.65 -13.66 -22.00
C MET A 3 13.19 -12.38 -22.69
N LEU A 4 13.52 -12.18 -23.97
CA LEU A 4 13.11 -11.01 -24.74
C LEU A 4 11.61 -11.03 -25.02
N GLU A 5 11.07 -12.20 -25.37
CA GLU A 5 9.64 -12.42 -25.58
C GLU A 5 8.84 -12.18 -24.29
N ASN A 6 9.29 -12.73 -23.16
CA ASN A 6 8.64 -12.52 -21.87
C ASN A 6 8.66 -11.05 -21.45
N THR A 7 9.79 -10.36 -21.62
CA THR A 7 9.88 -8.92 -21.34
C THR A 7 8.93 -8.13 -22.26
N LEU A 8 8.87 -8.47 -23.54
CA LEU A 8 7.95 -7.83 -24.49
C LEU A 8 6.48 -8.02 -24.08
N VAL A 9 6.10 -9.23 -23.65
CA VAL A 9 4.75 -9.52 -23.14
C VAL A 9 4.41 -8.64 -21.94
N VAL A 10 5.32 -8.53 -20.96
CA VAL A 10 5.11 -7.67 -19.77
C VAL A 10 4.91 -6.21 -20.17
N VAL A 11 5.75 -5.69 -21.08
CA VAL A 11 5.64 -4.31 -21.57
C VAL A 11 4.30 -4.09 -22.27
N VAL A 12 3.87 -5.02 -23.12
CA VAL A 12 2.57 -4.94 -23.80
C VAL A 12 1.41 -4.96 -22.80
N VAL A 13 1.46 -5.82 -21.78
CA VAL A 13 0.43 -5.89 -20.74
C VAL A 13 0.33 -4.56 -19.97
N ILE A 14 1.46 -3.98 -19.57
CA ILE A 14 1.50 -2.67 -18.90
C ILE A 14 0.93 -1.58 -19.83
N ALA A 15 1.33 -1.58 -21.10
CA ALA A 15 0.84 -0.61 -22.07
C ALA A 15 -0.67 -0.72 -22.27
N VAL A 16 -1.20 -1.94 -22.41
CA VAL A 16 -2.65 -2.17 -22.54
C VAL A 16 -3.39 -1.67 -21.29
N ALA A 17 -2.91 -2.01 -20.09
CA ALA A 17 -3.52 -1.55 -18.83
C ALA A 17 -3.57 -0.02 -18.73
N LEU A 18 -2.46 0.66 -19.04
CA LEU A 18 -2.40 2.13 -19.02
C LEU A 18 -3.29 2.75 -20.09
N ILE A 19 -3.32 2.18 -21.31
CA ILE A 19 -4.19 2.67 -22.39
C ILE A 19 -5.66 2.50 -21.99
N THR A 20 -6.03 1.37 -21.39
CA THR A 20 -7.41 1.16 -20.91
C THR A 20 -7.79 2.14 -19.82
N ASP A 21 -6.91 2.40 -18.85
CA ASP A 21 -7.16 3.38 -17.78
C ASP A 21 -7.34 4.80 -18.35
N ILE A 22 -6.46 5.20 -19.27
CA ILE A 22 -6.56 6.51 -19.94
C ILE A 22 -7.86 6.61 -20.75
N ALA A 23 -8.23 5.55 -21.48
CA ALA A 23 -9.47 5.51 -22.25
C ALA A 23 -10.69 5.65 -21.32
N VAL A 24 -10.72 4.93 -20.20
CA VAL A 24 -11.79 5.03 -19.19
C VAL A 24 -11.85 6.42 -18.58
N LEU A 25 -10.70 7.01 -18.21
CA LEU A 25 -10.65 8.37 -17.67
C LEU A 25 -11.11 9.42 -18.69
N ALA A 26 -10.75 9.26 -19.97
CA ALA A 26 -11.19 10.14 -21.05
C ALA A 26 -12.71 10.03 -21.25
N LEU A 27 -13.25 8.82 -21.30
CA LEU A 27 -14.69 8.57 -21.38
C LEU A 27 -15.42 9.16 -20.17
N ALA A 28 -14.90 8.96 -18.95
CA ALA A 28 -15.46 9.52 -17.72
C ALA A 28 -15.46 11.07 -17.70
N LYS A 29 -14.59 11.72 -18.47
CA LYS A 29 -14.56 13.18 -18.60
C LYS A 29 -15.48 13.71 -19.71
N ILE A 30 -15.64 12.97 -20.80
CA ILE A 30 -16.37 13.42 -22.00
C ILE A 30 -17.87 13.11 -21.93
N LEU A 31 -18.26 11.91 -21.47
CA LEU A 31 -19.65 11.45 -21.46
C LEU A 31 -20.55 12.19 -20.46
N PRO A 32 -20.12 12.49 -19.22
CA PRO A 32 -21.02 13.08 -18.23
C PRO A 32 -21.27 14.57 -18.50
N ARG A 33 -22.54 14.98 -18.38
CA ARG A 33 -22.89 16.40 -18.32
C ARG A 33 -22.62 16.95 -16.92
N TYR A 34 -21.41 17.48 -16.72
CA TYR A 34 -21.05 18.11 -15.46
C TYR A 34 -21.86 19.39 -15.22
N ARG A 35 -22.55 19.45 -14.08
CA ARG A 35 -23.21 20.66 -13.55
C ARG A 35 -22.68 20.91 -12.13
N PRO A 36 -21.45 21.41 -11.99
CA PRO A 36 -20.87 21.69 -10.68
C PRO A 36 -21.67 22.82 -10.03
N THR A 37 -22.12 22.58 -8.81
CA THR A 37 -22.70 23.59 -7.92
C THR A 37 -21.84 23.63 -6.66
N GLU A 38 -21.82 24.75 -5.94
CA GLU A 38 -21.00 24.90 -4.72
C GLU A 38 -21.23 23.75 -3.73
N VAL A 39 -22.49 23.35 -3.55
CA VAL A 39 -22.86 22.21 -2.70
C VAL A 39 -22.26 20.88 -3.18
N LYS A 40 -22.20 20.63 -4.49
CA LYS A 40 -21.66 19.37 -5.06
C LYS A 40 -20.14 19.28 -5.02
N VAL A 41 -19.45 20.41 -4.98
CA VAL A 41 -17.97 20.46 -4.91
C VAL A 41 -17.46 20.65 -3.49
N SER A 42 -18.33 21.07 -2.56
CA SER A 42 -18.01 21.14 -1.14
C SER A 42 -17.73 19.76 -0.56
N ARG A 43 -16.93 19.72 0.52
CA ARG A 43 -16.62 18.47 1.22
C ARG A 43 -17.90 17.86 1.80
N PHE A 44 -18.02 16.55 1.65
CA PHE A 44 -19.10 15.81 2.29
C PHE A 44 -18.96 15.89 3.82
N GLU A 45 -20.04 16.24 4.49
CA GLU A 45 -20.22 16.22 5.94
C GLU A 45 -21.60 15.58 6.24
N ALA A 46 -22.01 15.54 7.51
CA ALA A 46 -23.32 15.01 7.92
C ALA A 46 -24.50 15.96 7.62
N GLY A 47 -24.60 16.49 6.40
CA GLY A 47 -25.70 17.34 5.93
C GLY A 47 -25.55 18.85 6.22
N ASN A 48 -24.52 19.25 6.97
CA ASN A 48 -24.18 20.67 7.19
C ASN A 48 -23.12 21.13 6.20
N PRO A 49 -23.08 22.43 5.83
CA PRO A 49 -21.94 22.99 5.11
C PRO A 49 -20.66 22.72 5.90
N PRO A 50 -19.54 22.37 5.24
CA PRO A 50 -18.28 22.14 5.93
C PRO A 50 -17.78 23.45 6.57
N VAL A 51 -17.63 23.46 7.88
CA VAL A 51 -17.13 24.61 8.63
C VAL A 51 -15.85 24.22 9.38
N GLY A 52 -14.78 25.00 9.18
CA GLY A 52 -13.53 24.86 9.93
C GLY A 52 -12.43 24.08 9.20
N LEU A 53 -11.22 24.18 9.76
CA LEU A 53 -10.04 23.44 9.32
C LEU A 53 -10.14 21.98 9.80
N GLN A 54 -9.61 21.03 9.03
CA GLN A 54 -9.56 19.64 9.48
C GLN A 54 -8.76 19.55 10.78
N LYS A 55 -9.28 18.83 11.78
CA LYS A 55 -8.57 18.61 13.05
C LYS A 55 -7.18 17.97 12.84
N TRP A 56 -7.00 17.16 11.81
CA TRP A 56 -5.73 16.48 11.53
C TRP A 56 -5.50 16.28 10.02
N THR A 57 -4.31 16.60 9.53
CA THR A 57 -3.93 16.49 8.11
C THR A 57 -3.23 15.18 7.75
N LEU A 58 -2.66 14.46 8.73
CA LEU A 58 -1.89 13.23 8.49
C LEU A 58 -2.24 12.16 9.53
N PRO A 59 -2.53 10.91 9.12
CA PRO A 59 -2.86 9.82 10.03
C PRO A 59 -1.57 9.27 10.65
N MET A 60 -0.97 10.04 11.56
CA MET A 60 0.25 9.68 12.27
C MET A 60 0.12 8.44 13.15
N GLN A 61 -1.11 7.95 13.38
CA GLN A 61 -1.37 6.68 14.07
C GLN A 61 -0.75 5.48 13.35
N TYR A 62 -0.57 5.56 12.02
CA TYR A 62 -0.02 4.46 11.23
C TYR A 62 1.49 4.56 10.98
N ILE A 63 2.17 5.55 11.53
CA ILE A 63 3.61 5.76 11.27
C ILE A 63 4.46 4.58 11.75
N GLY A 64 4.12 3.99 12.90
CA GLY A 64 4.79 2.80 13.42
C GLY A 64 4.69 1.62 12.46
N PHE A 65 3.50 1.37 11.92
CA PHE A 65 3.27 0.31 10.94
C PHE A 65 4.01 0.57 9.61
N MET A 66 4.09 1.83 9.17
CA MET A 66 4.87 2.19 7.99
C MET A 66 6.36 1.91 8.19
N ILE A 67 6.93 2.28 9.35
CA ILE A 67 8.32 2.01 9.69
C ILE A 67 8.58 0.51 9.77
N MET A 68 7.69 -0.24 10.43
CA MET A 68 7.75 -1.70 10.47
C MET A 68 7.77 -2.27 9.06
N PHE A 69 6.82 -1.90 8.19
CA PHE A 69 6.78 -2.38 6.81
C PHE A 69 8.10 -2.12 6.07
N MET A 70 8.60 -0.88 6.09
CA MET A 70 9.85 -0.52 5.41
C MET A 70 11.08 -1.26 5.95
N ALA A 71 11.10 -1.62 7.24
CA ALA A 71 12.20 -2.37 7.84
C ALA A 71 12.19 -3.86 7.43
N PHE A 72 11.00 -4.47 7.36
CA PHE A 72 10.86 -5.91 7.09
C PHE A 72 10.79 -6.25 5.60
N GLU A 73 10.30 -5.35 4.75
CA GLU A 73 10.21 -5.54 3.29
C GLU A 73 11.54 -6.01 2.66
N PRO A 74 12.69 -5.32 2.82
CA PRO A 74 13.93 -5.74 2.17
C PRO A 74 14.43 -7.12 2.65
N ILE A 75 14.17 -7.46 3.91
CA ILE A 75 14.51 -8.77 4.46
C ILE A 75 13.67 -9.86 3.78
N LEU A 76 12.37 -9.64 3.64
CA LEU A 76 11.48 -10.56 2.93
C LEU A 76 11.85 -10.71 1.46
N VAL A 77 12.24 -9.64 0.78
CA VAL A 77 12.72 -9.70 -0.60
C VAL A 77 13.94 -10.60 -0.72
N ILE A 78 14.93 -10.48 0.18
CA ILE A 78 16.12 -11.34 0.17
C ILE A 78 15.74 -12.81 0.41
N ILE A 79 14.87 -13.07 1.38
CA ILE A 79 14.40 -14.45 1.69
C ILE A 79 13.67 -15.05 0.48
N LEU A 80 12.80 -14.27 -0.18
CA LEU A 80 12.09 -14.72 -1.38
C LEU A 80 13.04 -14.93 -2.58
N LEU A 81 14.05 -14.09 -2.75
CA LEU A 81 15.06 -14.29 -3.79
C LEU A 81 15.83 -15.60 -3.60
N LEU A 82 16.20 -15.94 -2.36
CA LEU A 82 16.86 -17.22 -2.05
C LEU A 82 15.95 -18.41 -2.39
N SER A 83 14.63 -18.28 -2.23
CA SER A 83 13.68 -19.34 -2.58
C SER A 83 13.59 -19.67 -4.08
N GLY A 84 14.17 -18.84 -4.96
CA GLY A 84 14.15 -19.02 -6.41
C GLY A 84 14.88 -20.27 -6.93
N THR A 85 15.77 -20.87 -6.11
CA THR A 85 16.45 -22.13 -6.42
C THR A 85 16.12 -23.18 -5.34
N PRO A 86 15.05 -23.97 -5.51
CA PRO A 86 14.55 -24.83 -4.44
C PRO A 86 15.38 -26.11 -4.30
N THR A 87 16.52 -26.02 -3.61
CA THR A 87 17.22 -27.18 -3.05
C THR A 87 16.75 -27.43 -1.62
N LEU A 88 16.91 -28.66 -1.12
CA LEU A 88 16.46 -29.02 0.23
C LEU A 88 17.07 -28.11 1.31
N ASP A 89 18.36 -27.79 1.18
CA ASP A 89 19.09 -26.91 2.10
C ASP A 89 18.57 -25.46 2.03
N VAL A 90 18.32 -24.95 0.83
CA VAL A 90 17.78 -23.59 0.62
C VAL A 90 16.38 -23.47 1.19
N ILE A 91 15.54 -24.48 1.01
CA ILE A 91 14.20 -24.52 1.60
C ILE A 91 14.29 -24.51 3.12
N ALA A 92 15.15 -25.35 3.71
CA ALA A 92 15.36 -25.40 5.15
C ALA A 92 15.85 -24.05 5.72
N LEU A 93 16.82 -23.42 5.05
CA LEU A 93 17.33 -22.09 5.42
C LEU A 93 16.28 -20.99 5.28
N THR A 94 15.45 -21.04 4.23
CA THR A 94 14.38 -20.08 3.99
C THR A 94 13.31 -20.17 5.10
N ILE A 95 12.89 -21.39 5.45
CA ILE A 95 11.93 -21.62 6.54
C ILE A 95 12.52 -21.17 7.88
N LEU A 96 13.79 -21.49 8.15
CA LEU A 96 14.47 -21.06 9.37
C LEU A 96 14.54 -19.53 9.44
N ALA A 97 14.87 -18.84 8.33
CA ALA A 97 14.90 -17.39 8.27
C ALA A 97 13.53 -16.76 8.55
N PHE A 98 12.44 -17.33 8.03
CA PHE A 98 11.08 -16.90 8.37
C PHE A 98 10.77 -17.06 9.85
N ILE A 99 11.11 -18.20 10.45
CA ILE A 99 10.89 -18.46 11.88
C ILE A 99 11.66 -17.45 12.74
N LEU A 100 12.92 -17.18 12.39
CA LEU A 100 13.76 -16.20 13.10
C LEU A 100 13.26 -14.75 12.96
N LEU A 101 12.49 -14.45 11.92
CA LEU A 101 11.89 -13.13 11.72
C LEU A 101 10.69 -12.87 12.63
N LEU A 102 9.95 -13.92 13.01
CA LEU A 102 8.68 -13.80 13.75
C LEU A 102 8.81 -13.05 15.09
N PRO A 103 9.83 -13.31 15.95
CA PRO A 103 9.97 -12.58 17.21
C PRO A 103 10.19 -11.08 16.99
N ALA A 104 11.05 -10.70 16.04
CA ALA A 104 11.30 -9.31 15.71
C ALA A 104 10.04 -8.62 15.18
N LEU A 105 9.31 -9.30 14.30
CA LEU A 105 8.04 -8.79 13.77
C LEU A 105 6.99 -8.61 14.88
N HIS A 106 6.91 -9.56 15.81
CA HIS A 106 6.00 -9.48 16.94
C HIS A 106 6.29 -8.27 17.84
N VAL A 107 7.57 -8.02 18.15
CA VAL A 107 7.99 -6.84 18.94
C VAL A 107 7.68 -5.54 18.19
N ALA A 108 8.03 -5.45 16.91
CA ALA A 108 7.77 -4.27 16.10
C ALA A 108 6.27 -3.97 15.95
N TYR A 109 5.45 -5.01 15.82
CA TYR A 109 4.00 -4.90 15.78
C TYR A 109 3.43 -4.36 17.09
N ASN A 110 3.83 -4.93 18.23
CA ASN A 110 3.36 -4.48 19.54
C ASN A 110 3.74 -3.02 19.81
N TYR A 111 4.96 -2.62 19.44
CA TYR A 111 5.41 -1.23 19.58
C TYR A 111 4.63 -0.27 18.67
N SER A 112 4.36 -0.68 17.43
CA SER A 112 3.53 0.10 16.50
C SER A 112 2.11 0.29 17.03
N LEU A 113 1.57 -0.75 17.67
CA LEU A 113 0.25 -0.76 18.27
C LEU A 113 0.17 0.11 19.54
N GLU A 114 1.24 0.13 20.34
CA GLU A 114 1.38 1.06 21.47
C GLU A 114 1.37 2.53 20.99
N ILE A 115 2.17 2.87 19.97
CA ILE A 115 2.19 4.21 19.36
C ILE A 115 0.79 4.61 18.85
N ALA A 116 0.10 3.67 18.19
CA ALA A 116 -1.24 3.91 17.69
C ALA A 116 -2.24 4.16 18.83
N ARG A 117 -2.17 3.38 19.92
CA ARG A 117 -3.03 3.51 21.11
C ARG A 117 -2.79 4.78 21.89
N LEU A 118 -1.53 5.14 22.17
CA LEU A 118 -1.18 6.39 22.85
C LEU A 118 -1.83 7.60 22.17
N ARG A 119 -1.96 7.56 20.85
CA ARG A 119 -2.62 8.63 20.08
C ARG A 119 -4.12 8.44 19.90
N GLY A 120 -4.64 7.23 20.02
CA GLY A 120 -6.08 6.98 20.13
C GLY A 120 -6.65 7.58 21.41
N ASP A 121 -5.98 7.37 22.54
CA ASP A 121 -6.44 7.81 23.86
C ASP A 121 -6.33 9.33 24.08
N ILE A 122 -5.42 10.04 23.38
CA ILE A 122 -5.39 11.52 23.39
C ILE A 122 -6.65 12.12 22.73
N ASN A 123 -7.32 11.36 21.86
CA ASN A 123 -8.42 11.85 21.02
C ASN A 123 -9.81 11.27 21.38
N GLY A 124 -9.89 10.39 22.38
CA GLY A 124 -11.13 9.87 22.97
C GLY A 124 -11.48 10.60 24.25
#